data_AF-A0A0N5BBF2-F1
#
_entry.id   AF-A0A0N5BBF2-F1
#
_cell.length_a   1.000
_cell.length_b   1.000
_cell.length_c   1.000
_cell.angle_alpha   90.00
_cell.angle_beta   90.00
_cell.angle_gamma   90.00
#
_symmetry.space_group_name_H-M   'P 1'
#
loop_
_entity.id
_entity.type
_entity.pdbx_description
1 polymer ?
#
loop_
_entity_poly.entity_id
_entity_poly.type
_entity_poly.pdbx_seq_one_letter_code
_entity_poly.pdbx_strand_id
1 'polypeptide(L)'
;MYCSTLYCILLIYFLEVNFIKADDSKPCTKGGNECNIIQNAKCLKQVEKIFDNLKGDFCGLTCEKDKEKEQCGEDVKCEEMDDIENNKVFSCVKKVECINDAFCKAINPDKPECNLFTLKCFNPNPPTTTNSMTTTTTTTTSTTTTTRKIVTTPSIVDKISGGGPYSCEAHLKYCTDPIWFDLMRDMCPKTCGYTTGTGTGGTAGGEDVYLDL
;
A
#
# COMPACT_ATOMS: atom_id res chain seq x y z
N MET A 1 -6.70 27.26 44.66
CA MET A 1 -5.51 26.75 43.93
C MET A 1 -5.94 25.80 42.79
N TYR A 2 -6.80 26.25 41.87
CA TYR A 2 -7.27 25.45 40.72
C TYR A 2 -6.81 26.02 39.35
N CYS A 3 -5.93 27.03 39.36
CA CYS A 3 -5.55 27.75 38.14
C CYS A 3 -4.40 27.09 37.36
N SER A 4 -3.62 26.21 38.00
CA SER A 4 -2.45 25.58 37.35
C SER A 4 -2.81 24.33 36.55
N THR A 5 -3.82 23.57 36.97
CA THR A 5 -4.22 22.33 36.29
C THR A 5 -5.02 22.60 35.02
N LEU A 6 -5.86 23.64 35.03
CA LEU A 6 -6.58 24.12 33.84
C LEU A 6 -5.65 24.70 32.77
N TYR A 7 -4.56 25.37 33.17
CA TYR A 7 -3.56 25.88 32.22
C TYR A 7 -2.74 24.75 31.59
N CYS A 8 -2.42 23.69 32.33
CA CYS A 8 -1.80 22.49 31.77
C CYS A 8 -2.74 21.76 30.79
N ILE A 9 -4.04 21.64 31.10
CA ILE A 9 -5.01 21.01 30.19
C ILE A 9 -5.21 21.88 28.93
N LEU A 10 -5.24 23.21 29.07
CA LEU A 10 -5.29 24.14 27.92
C LEU A 10 -4.01 24.13 27.08
N LEU A 11 -2.83 23.96 27.69
CA LEU A 11 -1.57 23.76 26.97
C LEU A 11 -1.55 22.41 26.24
N ILE A 12 -2.15 21.36 26.80
CA ILE A 12 -2.30 20.06 26.14
C ILE A 12 -3.37 20.12 25.02
N TYR A 13 -4.34 21.02 25.10
CA TYR A 13 -5.30 21.28 24.02
C TYR A 13 -4.75 22.22 22.93
N PHE A 14 -3.82 23.14 23.26
CA PHE A 14 -3.12 23.99 22.28
C PHE A 14 -1.93 23.28 21.62
N LEU A 15 -1.30 22.34 22.33
CA LEU A 15 -0.59 21.23 21.73
C LEU A 15 -1.63 20.22 21.28
N GLU A 16 -2.49 20.63 20.35
CA GLU A 16 -2.95 19.69 19.34
C GLU A 16 -1.69 18.95 18.92
N VAL A 17 -1.57 17.73 19.46
CA VAL A 17 -0.70 16.71 18.92
C VAL A 17 -1.21 16.66 17.50
N ASN A 18 -0.51 17.37 16.62
CA ASN A 18 -0.70 17.27 15.21
C ASN A 18 -0.28 15.83 14.96
N PHE A 19 -1.22 14.91 15.16
CA PHE A 19 -1.23 13.66 14.45
C PHE A 19 -1.36 14.13 13.01
N ILE A 20 -0.20 14.45 12.44
CA ILE A 20 0.00 14.69 11.03
C ILE A 20 -0.60 13.44 10.44
N LYS A 21 -1.78 13.61 9.82
CA LYS A 21 -2.39 12.61 8.97
C LYS A 21 -1.23 12.05 8.15
N ALA A 22 -0.89 10.76 8.31
CA ALA A 22 0.33 10.23 7.74
C ALA A 22 0.32 10.57 6.25
N ASP A 23 1.14 11.52 5.84
CA ASP A 23 1.21 11.90 4.43
C ASP A 23 1.67 10.66 3.66
N ASP A 24 1.12 10.47 2.46
CA ASP A 24 1.49 9.34 1.63
C ASP A 24 3.01 9.36 1.35
N SER A 25 3.65 8.20 1.50
CA SER A 25 5.01 8.02 1.02
C SER A 25 5.04 8.22 -0.50
N LYS A 26 6.22 8.55 -1.00
CA LYS A 26 6.44 8.66 -2.43
C LYS A 26 7.88 8.31 -2.79
N PRO A 27 8.09 7.86 -4.03
CA PRO A 27 9.42 7.76 -4.57
C PRO A 27 10.10 9.12 -4.56
N CYS A 28 11.41 9.10 -4.35
CA CYS A 28 12.22 10.31 -4.31
C CYS A 28 13.49 10.13 -5.13
N THR A 29 14.07 11.26 -5.54
CA THR A 29 15.28 11.27 -6.37
C THR A 29 16.40 12.02 -5.67
N LYS A 30 17.54 12.15 -6.34
CA LYS A 30 18.74 12.80 -5.78
C LYS A 30 18.41 14.22 -5.28
N GLY A 31 18.76 14.49 -4.03
CA GLY A 31 18.46 15.74 -3.32
C GLY A 31 17.20 15.68 -2.45
N GLY A 32 16.36 14.64 -2.60
CA GLY A 32 15.28 14.30 -1.66
C GLY A 32 14.19 15.37 -1.50
N ASN A 33 14.13 16.35 -2.40
CA ASN A 33 13.22 17.50 -2.29
C ASN A 33 11.75 17.08 -2.31
N GLU A 34 11.44 15.93 -2.88
CA GLU A 34 10.12 15.34 -2.85
C GLU A 34 9.67 15.15 -1.39
N CYS A 35 10.55 14.68 -0.51
CA CYS A 35 10.21 14.39 0.88
C CYS A 35 9.99 15.65 1.74
N ASN A 36 10.37 16.85 1.28
CA ASN A 36 10.28 18.09 2.07
C ASN A 36 8.84 18.51 2.39
N ILE A 37 7.85 18.01 1.65
CA ILE A 37 6.43 18.27 1.98
C ILE A 37 5.98 17.50 3.22
N ILE A 38 6.71 16.43 3.56
CA ILE A 38 6.42 15.58 4.70
C ILE A 38 7.39 15.99 5.82
N GLN A 39 6.83 16.48 6.91
CA GLN A 39 7.64 16.89 8.05
C GLN A 39 8.45 15.70 8.59
N ASN A 40 9.76 15.90 8.79
CA ASN A 40 10.70 14.90 9.30
C ASN A 40 10.90 13.66 8.40
N ALA A 41 10.54 13.74 7.12
CA ALA A 41 10.87 12.68 6.17
C ALA A 41 12.25 12.86 5.55
N LYS A 42 12.87 11.74 5.21
CA LYS A 42 14.09 11.66 4.41
C LYS A 42 13.89 10.71 3.24
N CYS A 43 14.63 10.95 2.17
CA CYS A 43 14.67 10.06 1.02
C CYS A 43 15.59 8.89 1.37
N LEU A 44 14.99 7.79 1.80
CA LEU A 44 15.67 6.58 2.22
C LEU A 44 16.17 5.83 0.99
N LYS A 45 17.45 5.49 0.97
CA LYS A 45 18.11 4.94 -0.20
C LYS A 45 18.04 3.41 -0.22
N GLN A 46 17.80 2.86 -1.42
CA GLN A 46 17.93 1.43 -1.70
C GLN A 46 17.09 0.51 -0.80
N VAL A 47 15.88 0.96 -0.45
CA VAL A 47 14.93 0.18 0.34
C VAL A 47 14.33 -0.92 -0.53
N GLU A 48 14.33 -2.15 -0.02
CA GLU A 48 13.74 -3.31 -0.70
C GLU A 48 12.21 -3.19 -0.72
N LYS A 49 11.64 -3.34 -1.91
CA LYS A 49 10.18 -3.45 -2.11
C LYS A 49 9.77 -4.91 -2.04
N ILE A 50 8.70 -5.21 -1.30
CA ILE A 50 8.21 -6.60 -1.19
C ILE A 50 7.52 -7.09 -2.46
N PHE A 51 7.08 -6.19 -3.35
CA PHE A 51 6.28 -6.54 -4.53
C PHE A 51 7.10 -7.06 -5.70
N ASP A 52 8.36 -6.62 -5.80
CA ASP A 52 9.24 -6.96 -6.91
C ASP A 52 10.66 -7.36 -6.46
N ASN A 53 10.93 -7.36 -5.15
CA ASN A 53 12.25 -7.58 -4.56
C ASN A 53 13.33 -6.63 -5.13
N LEU A 54 12.92 -5.54 -5.77
CA LEU A 54 13.82 -4.51 -6.27
C LEU A 54 14.04 -3.46 -5.20
N LYS A 55 15.17 -2.79 -5.29
CA LYS A 55 15.49 -1.66 -4.43
C LYS A 55 15.05 -0.36 -5.09
N GLY A 56 14.51 0.55 -4.29
CA GLY A 56 14.18 1.90 -4.72
C GLY A 56 14.34 2.90 -3.59
N ASP A 57 14.17 4.18 -3.93
CA ASP A 57 14.36 5.29 -3.00
C ASP A 57 13.00 5.90 -2.65
N PHE A 58 12.69 6.01 -1.36
CA PHE A 58 11.36 6.38 -0.87
C PHE A 58 11.41 7.36 0.29
N CYS A 59 10.41 8.24 0.38
CA CYS A 59 10.22 9.10 1.54
C CYS A 59 9.73 8.28 2.73
N GLY A 60 10.50 8.26 3.81
CA GLY A 60 10.10 7.68 5.08
C GLY A 60 10.43 8.61 6.23
N LEU A 61 9.66 8.52 7.31
CA LEU A 61 9.93 9.31 8.52
C LEU A 61 11.20 8.83 9.21
N THR A 62 11.95 9.79 9.74
CA THR A 62 13.09 9.50 10.62
C THR A 62 12.59 9.15 12.02
N CYS A 63 13.25 8.22 12.69
CA CYS A 63 12.95 7.84 14.07
C CYS A 63 14.05 8.27 15.05
N GLU A 64 13.67 8.35 16.33
CA GLU A 64 14.53 8.59 17.48
C GLU A 64 14.59 7.30 18.31
N LYS A 65 15.80 6.87 18.70
CA LYS A 65 15.99 5.58 19.40
C LYS A 65 15.24 5.50 20.74
N ASP A 66 15.08 6.61 21.43
CA ASP A 66 14.36 6.72 22.69
C ASP A 66 12.82 6.69 22.52
N LYS A 67 12.33 6.91 21.29
CA LYS A 67 10.89 6.90 20.93
C LYS A 67 10.52 5.73 20.02
N GLU A 68 11.36 4.72 19.91
CA GLU A 68 11.18 3.57 19.01
C GLU A 68 9.80 2.91 19.18
N LYS A 69 9.34 2.72 20.41
CA LYS A 69 8.01 2.12 20.68
C LYS A 69 6.86 2.97 20.15
N GLU A 70 6.99 4.28 20.23
CA GLU A 70 5.95 5.23 19.82
C GLU A 70 5.94 5.42 18.29
N GLN A 71 7.12 5.43 17.66
CA GLN A 71 7.30 5.72 16.23
C GLN A 71 7.28 4.46 15.36
N CYS A 72 8.00 3.42 15.78
CA CYS A 72 8.18 2.18 15.02
C CYS A 72 7.18 1.08 15.43
N GLY A 73 6.64 1.14 16.65
CA GLY A 73 5.84 0.08 17.27
C GLY A 73 6.69 -0.94 18.05
N GLU A 74 6.04 -1.96 18.62
CA GLU A 74 6.70 -2.90 19.55
C GLU A 74 7.71 -3.86 18.88
N ASP A 75 7.55 -4.14 17.59
CA ASP A 75 8.31 -5.18 16.87
C ASP A 75 9.32 -4.63 15.85
N VAL A 76 9.42 -3.32 15.71
CA VAL A 76 10.26 -2.68 14.69
C VAL A 76 11.28 -1.77 15.36
N LYS A 77 12.55 -1.98 15.00
CA LYS A 77 13.66 -1.21 15.56
C LYS A 77 13.96 0.02 14.72
N CYS A 78 14.43 1.07 15.39
CA CYS A 78 14.93 2.29 14.79
C CYS A 78 16.41 2.10 14.44
N GLU A 79 16.69 1.83 13.17
CA GLU A 79 18.02 1.41 12.69
C GLU A 79 18.66 2.46 11.77
N GLU A 80 20.00 2.47 11.70
CA GLU A 80 20.73 3.35 10.78
C GLU A 80 20.62 2.85 9.35
N MET A 81 20.29 3.75 8.44
CA MET A 81 20.34 3.52 7.01
C MET A 81 20.86 4.76 6.28
N ASP A 82 21.19 4.59 5.00
CA ASP A 82 21.64 5.69 4.16
C ASP A 82 20.44 6.43 3.56
N ASP A 83 20.49 7.76 3.57
CA ASP A 83 19.66 8.57 2.70
C ASP A 83 20.22 8.60 1.25
N ILE A 84 19.49 9.24 0.34
CA ILE A 84 19.89 9.37 -1.08
C ILE A 84 21.24 10.07 -1.28
N GLU A 85 21.71 10.83 -0.28
CA GLU A 85 22.99 11.53 -0.27
C GLU A 85 24.10 10.73 0.45
N ASN A 86 23.79 9.53 0.97
CA ASN A 86 24.63 8.68 1.81
C ASN A 86 24.91 9.24 3.21
N ASN A 87 24.05 10.11 3.72
CA ASN A 87 24.07 10.48 5.13
C ASN A 87 23.40 9.36 5.95
N LYS A 88 23.94 9.11 7.15
CA LYS A 88 23.32 8.18 8.09
C LYS A 88 22.07 8.81 8.71
N VAL A 89 20.93 8.16 8.50
CA VAL A 89 19.64 8.54 9.07
C VAL A 89 19.03 7.35 9.81
N PHE A 90 18.30 7.63 10.88
CA PHE A 90 17.57 6.61 11.62
C PHE A 90 16.18 6.45 11.05
N SER A 91 15.77 5.21 10.75
CA SER A 91 14.40 4.91 10.30
C SER A 91 13.92 3.56 10.82
N CYS A 92 12.61 3.41 10.92
CA CYS A 92 11.96 2.12 11.19
C CYS A 92 11.69 1.33 9.89
N VAL A 93 11.90 1.95 8.73
CA VAL A 93 11.64 1.34 7.42
C VAL A 93 12.62 0.21 7.16
N LYS A 94 12.10 -1.01 7.12
CA LYS A 94 12.86 -2.22 6.75
C LYS A 94 12.65 -2.60 5.29
N LYS A 95 11.39 -2.54 4.85
CA LYS A 95 10.94 -2.84 3.50
C LYS A 95 9.77 -1.93 3.15
N VAL A 96 9.56 -1.69 1.86
CA VAL A 96 8.41 -0.94 1.37
C VAL A 96 7.28 -1.93 1.06
N GLU A 97 6.29 -1.96 1.95
CA GLU A 97 5.02 -2.69 1.76
C GLU A 97 3.87 -1.76 1.37
N CYS A 98 4.07 -0.44 1.41
CA CYS A 98 3.09 0.51 0.93
C CYS A 98 3.72 1.83 0.54
N ILE A 99 3.01 2.57 -0.32
CA ILE A 99 3.37 3.93 -0.73
C ILE A 99 2.28 4.89 -0.29
N ASN A 100 1.02 4.51 -0.39
CA ASN A 100 -0.12 5.32 0.04
C ASN A 100 -1.25 4.47 0.59
N ASP A 101 -2.23 5.13 1.21
CA ASP A 101 -3.43 4.48 1.77
C ASP A 101 -4.25 3.75 0.70
N ALA A 102 -4.34 4.32 -0.51
CA ALA A 102 -5.09 3.72 -1.61
C ALA A 102 -4.54 2.34 -1.99
N PHE A 103 -3.22 2.20 -1.98
CA PHE A 103 -2.51 0.95 -2.23
C PHE A 103 -2.79 -0.07 -1.14
N CYS A 104 -2.73 0.35 0.13
CA CYS A 104 -3.05 -0.52 1.26
C CYS A 104 -4.49 -1.03 1.21
N LYS A 105 -5.44 -0.13 0.97
CA LYS A 105 -6.86 -0.47 0.81
C LYS A 105 -7.11 -1.43 -0.36
N ALA A 106 -6.36 -1.32 -1.45
CA ALA A 106 -6.51 -2.19 -2.62
C ALA A 106 -5.97 -3.61 -2.38
N ILE A 107 -4.90 -3.76 -1.58
CA ILE A 107 -4.31 -5.08 -1.27
C ILE A 107 -5.02 -5.75 -0.11
N ASN A 108 -5.32 -5.00 0.95
CA ASN A 108 -5.99 -5.53 2.13
C ASN A 108 -6.94 -4.48 2.75
N PRO A 109 -8.27 -4.62 2.54
CA PRO A 109 -9.26 -3.73 3.13
C PRO A 109 -9.23 -3.64 4.66
N ASP A 110 -8.72 -4.67 5.35
CA ASP A 110 -8.62 -4.70 6.82
C ASP A 110 -7.43 -3.89 7.35
N LYS A 111 -6.50 -3.48 6.47
CA LYS A 111 -5.32 -2.65 6.78
C LYS A 111 -5.22 -1.49 5.78
N PRO A 112 -6.11 -0.50 5.86
CA PRO A 112 -6.29 0.49 4.80
C PRO A 112 -5.26 1.63 4.81
N GLU A 113 -4.50 1.82 5.89
CA GLU A 113 -3.59 2.97 6.03
C GLU A 113 -2.12 2.56 5.90
N CYS A 114 -1.31 3.43 5.29
CA CYS A 114 0.13 3.24 5.13
C CYS A 114 0.91 3.98 6.22
N ASN A 115 1.61 3.25 7.09
CA ASN A 115 2.42 3.87 8.13
C ASN A 115 3.73 4.41 7.53
N LEU A 116 3.98 5.71 7.66
CA LEU A 116 5.16 6.35 7.06
C LEU A 116 6.48 6.12 7.82
N PHE A 117 6.42 5.72 9.10
CA PHE A 117 7.61 5.29 9.84
C PHE A 117 8.11 3.92 9.40
N THR A 118 7.19 3.00 9.07
CA THR A 118 7.54 1.60 8.76
C THR A 118 7.35 1.21 7.30
N LEU A 119 6.66 2.03 6.51
CA LEU A 119 6.12 1.74 5.17
C LEU A 119 5.36 0.42 5.10
N LYS A 120 4.50 0.20 6.11
CA LYS A 120 3.64 -0.98 6.23
C LYS A 120 2.18 -0.60 6.27
N CYS A 121 1.34 -1.43 5.64
CA CYS A 121 -0.10 -1.31 5.80
C CYS A 121 -0.51 -1.70 7.21
N PHE A 122 -1.31 -0.87 7.86
CA PHE A 122 -1.83 -1.12 9.20
C PHE A 122 -3.30 -0.74 9.29
N ASN A 123 -3.93 -1.20 10.37
CA ASN A 123 -5.26 -0.78 10.74
C ASN A 123 -5.13 0.20 11.93
N PRO A 124 -5.53 1.47 11.78
CA PRO A 124 -5.49 2.44 12.88
C PRO A 124 -6.58 2.17 13.92
N ASN A 125 -7.64 1.50 13.50
CA ASN A 125 -8.77 1.11 14.34
C ASN A 125 -8.87 -0.41 14.34
N PRO A 126 -7.88 -1.11 14.93
CA PRO A 126 -7.97 -2.56 15.02
C PRO A 126 -9.26 -2.91 15.77
N PRO A 127 -10.08 -3.84 15.26
CA PRO A 127 -11.25 -4.29 15.99
C PRO A 127 -10.77 -4.82 17.35
N THR A 128 -11.18 -4.16 18.43
CA THR A 128 -10.85 -4.60 19.78
C THR A 128 -11.50 -5.97 19.95
N THR A 129 -10.69 -7.00 20.17
CA THR A 129 -11.17 -8.39 20.30
C THR A 129 -12.09 -8.53 21.51
N THR A 130 -13.37 -8.25 21.31
CA THR A 130 -14.45 -8.93 22.02
C THR A 130 -14.90 -10.03 21.08
N ASN A 131 -14.89 -11.29 21.55
CA ASN A 131 -15.50 -12.40 20.84
C ASN A 131 -16.94 -12.05 20.48
N SER A 132 -17.14 -11.56 19.27
CA SER A 132 -18.44 -11.38 18.67
C SER A 132 -18.24 -11.69 17.19
N MET A 133 -18.47 -12.96 16.85
CA MET A 133 -18.73 -13.37 15.48
C MET A 133 -19.92 -12.53 14.99
N THR A 134 -19.61 -11.42 14.33
CA THR A 134 -20.59 -10.75 13.48
C THR A 134 -20.47 -11.38 12.11
N THR A 135 -21.04 -12.57 11.99
CA THR A 135 -21.43 -13.14 10.72
C THR A 135 -22.51 -12.22 10.16
N THR A 136 -22.17 -11.39 9.17
CA THR A 136 -23.17 -10.74 8.35
C THR A 136 -23.83 -11.83 7.49
N THR A 137 -24.87 -12.45 8.04
CA THR A 137 -25.78 -13.32 7.31
C THR A 137 -26.60 -12.43 6.39
N THR A 138 -26.12 -12.24 5.16
CA THR A 138 -26.97 -11.71 4.09
C THR A 138 -28.00 -12.79 3.78
N THR A 139 -29.25 -12.56 4.16
CA THR A 139 -30.38 -13.45 3.91
C THR A 139 -30.61 -13.57 2.40
N THR A 140 -30.07 -14.63 1.81
CA THR A 140 -30.38 -15.03 0.43
C THR A 140 -31.74 -15.73 0.45
N THR A 141 -32.81 -14.99 0.15
CA THR A 141 -34.12 -15.58 -0.13
C THR A 141 -34.04 -16.38 -1.42
N SER A 142 -34.14 -17.70 -1.30
CA SER A 142 -34.18 -18.65 -2.41
C SER A 142 -35.56 -18.63 -3.08
N THR A 143 -35.75 -17.72 -4.04
CA THR A 143 -36.80 -17.86 -5.05
C THR A 143 -36.23 -18.57 -6.28
N THR A 144 -36.59 -19.84 -6.45
CA THR A 144 -36.39 -20.62 -7.67
C THR A 144 -37.17 -19.97 -8.81
N THR A 145 -36.49 -19.12 -9.57
CA THR A 145 -37.02 -18.59 -10.84
C THR A 145 -36.09 -19.02 -11.96
N THR A 146 -36.60 -19.91 -12.81
CA THR A 146 -35.93 -20.39 -14.01
C THR A 146 -35.87 -19.27 -15.05
N THR A 147 -34.75 -18.53 -15.09
CA THR A 147 -34.51 -17.51 -16.11
C THR A 147 -33.10 -17.65 -16.68
N ARG A 148 -33.01 -17.57 -18.02
CA ARG A 148 -31.86 -17.92 -18.85
C ARG A 148 -30.55 -17.30 -18.35
N LYS A 149 -29.52 -18.14 -18.28
CA LYS A 149 -28.12 -17.82 -17.95
C LYS A 149 -27.58 -16.79 -18.95
N ILE A 150 -27.69 -15.51 -18.62
CA ILE A 150 -26.83 -14.49 -19.19
C ILE A 150 -25.56 -14.52 -18.35
N VAL A 151 -24.48 -15.02 -18.95
CA VAL A 151 -23.13 -14.90 -18.39
C VAL A 151 -22.78 -13.42 -18.47
N THR A 152 -23.07 -12.68 -17.40
CA THR A 152 -22.48 -11.36 -17.22
C THR A 152 -21.04 -11.59 -16.83
N THR A 153 -20.15 -11.48 -17.82
CA THR A 153 -18.70 -11.45 -17.61
C THR A 153 -18.38 -10.37 -16.58
N PRO A 154 -17.56 -10.66 -15.54
CA PRO A 154 -17.07 -9.61 -14.66
C PRO A 154 -16.39 -8.54 -15.51
N SER A 155 -16.73 -7.27 -15.29
CA SER A 155 -16.17 -6.18 -16.06
C SER A 155 -14.65 -6.18 -15.90
N ILE A 156 -13.93 -6.41 -16.99
CA ILE A 156 -12.48 -6.36 -17.03
C ILE A 156 -12.09 -4.90 -16.95
N VAL A 157 -11.69 -4.46 -15.76
CA VAL A 157 -11.29 -3.08 -15.47
C VAL A 157 -9.93 -3.07 -14.81
N ASP A 158 -9.11 -2.10 -15.16
CA ASP A 158 -7.85 -1.85 -14.48
C ASP A 158 -8.14 -1.36 -13.06
N LYS A 159 -7.49 -1.98 -12.09
CA LYS A 159 -7.60 -1.58 -10.68
C LYS A 159 -6.75 -0.36 -10.37
N ILE A 160 -5.75 -0.09 -11.20
CA ILE A 160 -4.92 1.12 -11.14
C ILE A 160 -5.40 2.08 -12.23
N SER A 161 -6.19 3.08 -11.83
CA SER A 161 -6.69 4.11 -12.74
C SER A 161 -6.06 5.47 -12.41
N GLY A 162 -5.37 6.07 -13.37
CA GLY A 162 -4.80 7.42 -13.26
C GLY A 162 -3.58 7.57 -14.14
N GLY A 163 -3.58 8.55 -15.05
CA GLY A 163 -2.43 8.85 -15.90
C GLY A 163 -1.23 9.26 -15.05
N GLY A 164 -0.12 8.55 -15.18
CA GLY A 164 1.08 8.76 -14.37
C GLY A 164 2.11 7.64 -14.57
N PRO A 165 3.32 7.77 -13.99
CA PRO A 165 4.38 6.78 -14.15
C PRO A 165 3.99 5.41 -13.60
N TYR A 166 3.05 5.31 -12.66
CA TYR A 166 2.50 4.07 -12.08
C TYR A 166 1.21 3.58 -12.73
N SER A 167 0.77 4.23 -13.80
CA SER A 167 -0.41 3.80 -14.55
C SER A 167 -0.16 2.45 -15.22
N CYS A 168 -1.24 1.71 -15.47
CA CYS A 168 -1.18 0.52 -16.30
C CYS A 168 -0.62 0.81 -17.70
N GLU A 169 -0.90 1.99 -18.27
CA GLU A 169 -0.37 2.44 -19.57
C GLU A 169 1.17 2.54 -19.56
N ALA A 170 1.77 3.04 -18.48
CA ALA A 170 3.23 3.12 -18.32
C ALA A 170 3.90 1.74 -18.16
N HIS A 171 3.11 0.70 -17.87
CA HIS A 171 3.55 -0.64 -17.51
C HIS A 171 3.16 -1.71 -18.53
N LEU A 172 2.64 -1.34 -19.70
CA LEU A 172 2.27 -2.25 -20.80
C LEU A 172 3.36 -3.28 -21.15
N LYS A 173 4.64 -2.88 -21.08
CA LYS A 173 5.79 -3.78 -21.34
C LYS A 173 5.88 -4.99 -20.39
N TYR A 174 5.25 -4.91 -19.22
CA TYR A 174 5.27 -5.97 -18.22
C TYR A 174 4.12 -6.97 -18.39
N CYS A 175 3.15 -6.71 -19.28
CA CYS A 175 2.06 -7.63 -19.54
C CYS A 175 2.52 -9.00 -20.11
N THR A 176 3.70 -9.05 -20.73
CA THR A 176 4.28 -10.28 -21.30
C THR A 176 5.47 -10.80 -20.50
N ASP A 177 5.88 -10.10 -19.44
CA ASP A 177 7.01 -10.51 -18.61
C ASP A 177 6.51 -11.54 -17.56
N PRO A 178 7.05 -12.76 -17.53
CA PRO A 178 6.60 -13.81 -16.62
C PRO A 178 6.77 -13.45 -15.14
N ILE A 179 7.69 -12.54 -14.79
CA ILE A 179 7.88 -12.05 -13.41
C ILE A 179 6.70 -11.16 -12.99
N TRP A 180 6.14 -10.42 -13.93
CA TRP A 180 5.11 -9.41 -13.68
C TRP A 180 3.72 -9.83 -14.11
N PHE A 181 3.61 -10.97 -14.81
CA PHE A 181 2.37 -11.47 -15.39
C PHE A 181 1.23 -11.58 -14.39
N ASP A 182 1.49 -12.15 -13.21
CA ASP A 182 0.45 -12.31 -12.17
C ASP A 182 0.00 -10.94 -11.62
N LEU A 183 0.95 -10.02 -11.39
CA LEU A 183 0.65 -8.67 -10.93
C LEU A 183 -0.16 -7.89 -11.97
N MET A 184 0.28 -7.92 -13.23
CA MET A 184 -0.40 -7.24 -14.32
C MET A 184 -1.78 -7.85 -14.55
N ARG A 185 -1.95 -9.17 -14.35
CA ARG A 185 -3.25 -9.85 -14.44
C ARG A 185 -4.23 -9.38 -13.38
N ASP A 186 -3.75 -9.12 -12.18
CA ASP A 186 -4.62 -8.72 -11.09
C ASP A 186 -4.88 -7.21 -11.07
N MET A 187 -3.91 -6.40 -11.50
CA MET A 187 -3.95 -4.94 -11.39
C MET A 187 -4.33 -4.23 -12.68
N CYS A 188 -3.93 -4.76 -13.83
CA CYS A 188 -4.09 -4.14 -15.14
C CYS A 188 -4.71 -5.09 -16.19
N PRO A 189 -5.78 -5.86 -15.87
CA PRO A 189 -6.31 -6.86 -16.79
C PRO A 189 -6.89 -6.27 -18.07
N LYS A 190 -7.40 -5.03 -18.02
CA LYS A 190 -7.95 -4.37 -19.20
C LYS A 190 -6.83 -3.83 -20.09
N THR A 191 -5.84 -3.16 -19.49
CA THR A 191 -4.69 -2.61 -20.22
C THR A 191 -3.84 -3.71 -20.86
N CYS A 192 -3.69 -4.86 -20.18
CA CYS A 192 -2.96 -6.01 -20.72
C CYS A 192 -3.80 -6.93 -21.61
N GLY A 193 -5.10 -6.65 -21.77
CA GLY A 193 -5.98 -7.47 -22.61
C GLY A 193 -6.24 -8.88 -22.07
N TYR A 194 -6.07 -9.12 -20.76
CA TYR A 194 -6.35 -10.42 -20.19
C TYR A 194 -7.85 -10.66 -20.07
N THR A 195 -8.31 -11.85 -20.48
CA THR A 195 -9.70 -12.26 -20.35
C THR A 195 -9.89 -13.05 -19.05
N THR A 196 -11.03 -12.87 -18.37
CA THR A 196 -11.34 -13.65 -17.18
C THR A 196 -11.67 -15.08 -17.56
N GLY A 197 -10.65 -15.95 -17.54
CA GLY A 197 -10.84 -17.39 -17.50
C GLY A 197 -9.90 -18.16 -18.41
N THR A 198 -8.81 -18.69 -17.85
CA THR A 198 -8.59 -20.15 -17.74
C THR A 198 -7.27 -20.42 -17.01
N GLY A 199 -7.37 -20.52 -15.67
CA GLY A 199 -6.46 -21.39 -14.93
C GLY A 199 -7.07 -22.79 -14.90
N THR A 200 -6.68 -23.66 -15.84
CA THR A 200 -6.77 -25.11 -15.60
C THR A 200 -5.43 -25.70 -16.03
N GLY A 201 -4.63 -26.11 -15.04
CA GLY A 201 -3.39 -26.82 -15.29
C GLY A 201 -3.65 -28.17 -15.93
N GLY A 202 -2.83 -28.52 -16.93
CA GLY A 202 -2.83 -29.85 -17.55
C GLY A 202 -2.19 -29.89 -18.94
N THR A 203 -0.87 -30.05 -18.97
CA THR A 203 -0.08 -30.85 -19.94
C THR A 203 -0.19 -30.57 -21.45
N ALA A 204 0.95 -30.13 -22.01
CA ALA A 204 1.43 -30.28 -23.39
C ALA A 204 0.78 -29.48 -24.53
N GLY A 205 1.64 -28.92 -25.38
CA GLY A 205 1.32 -28.44 -26.73
C GLY A 205 1.57 -26.94 -26.90
N GLY A 206 2.56 -26.59 -27.71
CA GLY A 206 2.85 -25.21 -28.11
C GLY A 206 1.93 -24.69 -29.22
N GLU A 207 2.41 -23.59 -29.80
CA GLU A 207 1.97 -22.90 -31.01
C GLU A 207 0.87 -21.81 -30.90
N ASP A 208 1.35 -20.57 -30.99
CA ASP A 208 1.06 -19.59 -32.05
C ASP A 208 -0.09 -18.56 -31.95
N VAL A 209 0.36 -17.30 -31.92
CA VAL A 209 0.04 -16.18 -32.84
C VAL A 209 -1.43 -15.90 -33.16
N TYR A 210 -1.90 -14.69 -32.79
CA TYR A 210 -2.49 -13.78 -33.79
C TYR A 210 -2.50 -12.31 -33.33
N LEU A 211 -1.69 -11.50 -34.03
CA LEU A 211 -1.96 -10.09 -34.32
C LEU A 211 -3.28 -10.02 -35.10
N ASP A 212 -4.19 -9.11 -34.77
CA ASP A 212 -4.88 -8.34 -35.82
C ASP A 212 -5.55 -7.07 -35.28
N LEU A 213 -5.24 -5.99 -36.02
CA LEU A 213 -5.91 -4.68 -36.15
C LEU A 213 -5.68 -3.62 -35.06
#